data_AF-A0A453MWF9-F1
#
_entry.id   AF-A0A453MWF9-F1
#
_cell.length_a   1.000
_cell.length_b   1.000
_cell.length_c   1.000
_cell.angle_alpha   90.00
_cell.angle_beta   90.00
_cell.angle_gamma   90.00
#
_symmetry.space_group_name_H-M   'P 1'
#
loop_
_entity.id
_entity.type
_entity.pdbx_description
1 polymer ?
#
loop_
_entity_poly.entity_id
_entity_poly.type
_entity_poly.pdbx_seq_one_letter_code
_entity_poly.pdbx_strand_id
1 'polypeptide(L)'
;MPWRRLLRRHHRPRSTGRHGYGTYIQSMTVGTCTAVFWSLTMLGLIGIRTLFLQLGGPSWPVPLGQRDSTTASLNAANSDIPTPDYNLDQLIAAFNKHQLSPRDMTALSGAHTIGYSQCLNFRDHIYNGTNIDPVFATLRKRTCPAQAPNGDTNLAPFDVQTALVFDIAYYSNLVTKRGLLNSDQELFNGGSQDALVSQYATNPALFATDFVAAIIKMSNLSPPPGIPTEIRRNCRVVNS
;
A
#
# COMPACT_ATOMS: atom_id res chain seq x y z
N MET A 1 -2.97 5.63 -15.30
CA MET A 1 -3.39 5.49 -13.89
C MET A 1 -2.49 6.36 -13.04
N PRO A 2 -3.00 7.24 -12.16
CA PRO A 2 -2.07 7.80 -11.19
C PRO A 2 -2.67 7.92 -9.79
N TRP A 3 -1.96 7.32 -8.86
CA TRP A 3 -1.96 7.53 -7.42
C TRP A 3 -1.68 8.98 -6.96
N ARG A 4 -1.87 10.02 -7.80
CA ARG A 4 -1.46 11.39 -7.46
C ARG A 4 -2.47 12.43 -7.94
N ARG A 5 -3.65 12.43 -7.31
CA ARG A 5 -4.56 13.59 -7.27
C ARG A 5 -4.98 13.87 -5.83
N LEU A 6 -4.02 14.33 -5.02
CA LEU A 6 -4.26 14.82 -3.65
C LEU A 6 -3.63 16.21 -3.40
N LEU A 7 -3.21 16.94 -4.43
CA LEU A 7 -2.52 18.23 -4.27
C LEU A 7 -3.12 19.40 -5.08
N ARG A 8 -4.45 19.44 -5.30
CA ARG A 8 -5.13 20.71 -5.61
C ARG A 8 -6.25 20.94 -4.59
N ARG A 9 -6.06 21.99 -3.79
CA ARG A 9 -7.11 22.61 -2.96
C ARG A 9 -8.28 22.98 -3.87
N HIS A 10 -9.49 22.81 -3.35
CA HIS A 10 -10.79 23.03 -3.97
C HIS A 10 -11.21 22.04 -5.07
N HIS A 11 -11.60 20.85 -4.64
CA HIS A 11 -12.91 20.24 -4.88
C HIS A 11 -13.02 19.01 -3.96
N ARG A 12 -13.93 19.04 -2.98
CA ARG A 12 -14.14 17.94 -2.01
C ARG A 12 -14.73 16.73 -2.76
N PRO A 13 -14.07 15.57 -2.82
CA PRO A 13 -14.73 14.33 -3.16
C PRO A 13 -15.57 13.89 -1.95
N ARG A 14 -16.86 13.60 -2.16
CA ARG A 14 -17.69 12.86 -1.19
C ARG A 14 -17.20 11.41 -1.14
N SER A 15 -16.11 11.16 -0.40
CA SER A 15 -15.78 9.84 0.16
C SER A 15 -14.64 10.01 1.17
N THR A 16 -15.02 10.31 2.41
CA THR A 16 -14.17 10.24 3.60
C THR A 16 -13.83 8.76 3.85
N GLY A 17 -12.84 8.23 3.12
CA GLY A 17 -12.59 6.79 3.08
C GLY A 17 -11.20 6.36 2.61
N ARG A 18 -10.54 7.15 1.75
CA ARG A 18 -9.35 6.67 0.99
C ARG A 18 -8.03 7.37 1.34
N HIS A 19 -7.98 8.09 2.46
CA HIS A 19 -6.75 8.78 2.89
C HIS A 19 -5.78 7.88 3.69
N GLY A 20 -6.17 6.64 4.04
CA GLY A 20 -5.32 5.72 4.83
C GLY A 20 -4.23 4.98 4.06
N TYR A 21 -4.50 4.58 2.82
CA TYR A 21 -3.59 3.71 2.04
C TYR A 21 -2.36 4.43 1.47
N GLY A 22 -2.40 5.77 1.42
CA GLY A 22 -1.33 6.57 0.86
C GLY A 22 -0.48 7.32 1.90
N THR A 23 -0.92 7.44 3.16
CA THR A 23 -0.44 8.55 4.00
C THR A 23 0.95 8.39 4.61
N TYR A 24 1.57 7.21 4.59
CA TYR A 24 2.95 7.05 5.06
C TYR A 24 4.02 7.02 3.95
N ILE A 25 3.68 6.61 2.72
CA ILE A 25 4.61 6.71 1.58
C ILE A 25 4.54 8.10 0.93
N GLN A 26 3.44 8.84 1.11
CA GLN A 26 3.21 10.13 0.46
C GLN A 26 4.02 11.30 1.06
N SER A 27 4.66 11.14 2.23
CA SER A 27 5.48 12.21 2.81
C SER A 27 6.88 12.33 2.19
N MET A 28 7.38 11.33 1.45
CA MET A 28 8.79 11.31 1.03
C MET A 28 9.11 11.95 -0.32
N THR A 29 8.14 12.48 -1.07
CA THR A 29 8.43 13.15 -2.35
C THR A 29 7.58 14.39 -2.58
N VAL A 30 7.80 15.42 -1.76
CA VAL A 30 7.44 16.81 -2.11
C VAL A 30 8.69 17.56 -2.55
N GLY A 31 9.42 16.98 -3.51
CA GLY A 31 10.56 17.60 -4.17
C GLY A 31 10.15 18.23 -5.49
N THR A 32 10.72 19.38 -5.81
CA THR A 32 10.83 19.86 -7.19
C THR A 32 11.53 18.78 -8.04
N CYS A 33 11.02 18.49 -9.25
CA CYS A 33 11.75 17.70 -10.26
C CYS A 33 12.87 18.60 -10.81
N THR A 34 13.88 18.95 -9.99
CA THR A 34 14.96 19.89 -10.36
C THR A 34 15.98 19.28 -11.32
N ALA A 35 15.87 18.01 -11.66
CA ALA A 35 16.84 17.33 -12.50
C ALA A 35 16.22 16.98 -13.87
N VAL A 36 16.88 17.49 -14.91
CA VAL A 36 16.59 17.32 -16.34
C VAL A 36 16.51 15.84 -16.79
N PHE A 37 16.83 14.89 -15.91
CA PHE A 37 16.99 13.46 -16.21
C PHE A 37 16.11 12.50 -15.37
N TRP A 38 15.39 12.98 -14.35
CA TRP A 38 14.62 12.11 -13.44
C TRP A 38 13.14 12.45 -13.45
N SER A 39 12.28 11.47 -13.78
CA SER A 39 10.82 11.61 -13.69
C SER A 39 10.32 11.52 -12.25
N LEU A 40 9.06 11.92 -12.01
CA LEU A 40 8.46 11.83 -10.67
C LEU A 40 8.41 10.38 -10.17
N THR A 41 8.13 9.44 -11.08
CA THR A 41 8.10 8.01 -10.74
C THR A 41 9.46 7.54 -10.24
N MET A 42 10.55 7.94 -10.92
CA MET A 42 11.92 7.60 -10.52
C MET A 42 12.26 8.07 -9.11
N LEU A 43 11.99 9.35 -8.82
CA LEU A 43 12.24 9.93 -7.49
C LEU A 43 11.42 9.23 -6.41
N GLY A 44 10.17 8.87 -6.72
CA GLY A 44 9.30 8.09 -5.84
C GLY A 44 9.88 6.72 -5.50
N LEU A 45 10.33 5.97 -6.51
CA LEU A 45 10.89 4.63 -6.31
C LEU A 45 12.21 4.66 -5.52
N ILE A 46 13.08 5.64 -5.77
CA ILE A 46 14.31 5.83 -5.00
C ILE A 46 13.99 6.18 -3.53
N GLY A 47 13.02 7.07 -3.30
CA GLY A 47 12.57 7.42 -1.96
C GLY A 47 12.01 6.21 -1.20
N ILE A 48 11.15 5.43 -1.85
CA ILE A 48 10.59 4.19 -1.29
C ILE A 48 11.72 3.21 -0.94
N ARG A 49 12.64 2.93 -1.87
CA ARG A 49 13.79 2.05 -1.59
C ARG A 49 14.59 2.52 -0.39
N THR A 50 14.84 3.83 -0.30
CA THR A 50 15.63 4.43 0.80
C THR A 50 14.92 4.25 2.14
N LEU A 51 13.60 4.47 2.19
CA LEU A 51 12.79 4.24 3.39
C LEU A 51 12.87 2.79 3.86
N PHE A 52 12.63 1.85 2.96
CA PHE A 52 12.61 0.42 3.31
C PHE A 52 13.98 0.00 3.84
N LEU A 53 15.08 0.44 3.19
CA LEU A 53 16.43 0.17 3.67
C LEU A 53 16.70 0.76 5.05
N GLN A 54 16.27 1.99 5.30
CA GLN A 54 16.47 2.63 6.60
C GLN A 54 15.72 1.91 7.73
N LEU A 55 14.60 1.26 7.41
CA LEU A 55 13.81 0.48 8.37
C LEU A 55 14.19 -1.01 8.41
N GLY A 56 15.31 -1.41 7.79
CA GLY A 56 15.83 -2.79 7.86
C GLY A 56 15.40 -3.73 6.72
N GLY A 57 14.71 -3.20 5.71
CA GLY A 57 14.24 -3.95 4.55
C GLY A 57 15.31 -4.24 3.50
N PRO A 58 14.98 -5.10 2.51
CA PRO A 58 15.93 -5.50 1.49
C PRO A 58 16.26 -4.34 0.53
N SER A 59 17.44 -4.39 -0.09
CA SER A 59 17.79 -3.51 -1.20
C SER A 59 17.40 -4.17 -2.52
N TRP A 60 16.97 -3.35 -3.49
CA TRP A 60 16.76 -3.79 -4.87
C TRP A 60 17.26 -2.76 -5.88
N PRO A 61 17.56 -3.16 -7.13
CA PRO A 61 17.79 -2.21 -8.21
C PRO A 61 16.49 -1.47 -8.56
N VAL A 62 16.53 -0.15 -8.57
CA VAL A 62 15.39 0.67 -9.03
C VAL A 62 15.40 0.70 -10.56
N PRO A 63 14.33 0.27 -11.26
CA PRO A 63 14.25 0.41 -12.71
C PRO A 63 14.30 1.88 -13.12
N LEU A 64 15.17 2.22 -14.08
CA LEU A 64 15.32 3.59 -14.59
C LEU A 64 14.64 3.79 -15.96
N GLY A 65 14.49 5.04 -16.39
CA GLY A 65 14.03 5.40 -17.75
C GLY A 65 12.53 5.66 -17.90
N GLN A 66 11.78 5.61 -16.81
CA GLN A 66 10.35 5.91 -16.81
C GLN A 66 10.11 7.40 -17.09
N ARG A 67 9.10 7.70 -17.91
CA ARG A 67 8.66 9.06 -18.24
C ARG A 67 7.30 9.34 -17.60
N ASP A 68 7.03 10.60 -17.31
CA ASP A 68 5.78 11.05 -16.68
C ASP A 68 4.65 11.14 -17.70
N SER A 69 3.47 10.62 -17.38
CA SER A 69 2.25 10.78 -18.19
C SER A 69 1.85 12.26 -18.33
N THR A 70 1.30 12.67 -19.47
CA THR A 70 0.70 14.01 -19.64
C THR A 70 -0.77 14.08 -19.13
N THR A 71 -1.36 12.96 -18.75
CA THR A 71 -2.75 12.87 -18.28
C THR A 71 -2.88 12.17 -16.92
N ALA A 72 -4.04 12.33 -16.28
CA ALA A 72 -4.41 11.65 -15.04
C ALA A 72 -5.86 11.18 -15.07
N SER A 73 -6.16 10.05 -14.42
CA SER A 73 -7.51 9.45 -14.39
C SER A 73 -7.95 9.16 -12.95
N LEU A 74 -8.95 9.90 -12.49
CA LEU A 74 -9.59 9.66 -11.18
C LEU A 74 -10.40 8.37 -11.18
N ASN A 75 -11.07 8.05 -12.30
CA ASN A 75 -11.84 6.82 -12.42
C ASN A 75 -10.96 5.59 -12.29
N ALA A 76 -9.80 5.58 -12.97
CA ALA A 76 -8.82 4.50 -12.85
C ALA A 76 -8.29 4.39 -11.42
N ALA A 77 -7.93 5.51 -10.77
CA ALA A 77 -7.54 5.46 -9.36
C ALA A 77 -8.66 4.90 -8.47
N ASN A 78 -9.92 5.18 -8.80
CA ASN A 78 -11.03 4.70 -8.01
C ASN A 78 -11.36 3.21 -8.20
N SER A 79 -11.06 2.66 -9.38
CA SER A 79 -11.35 1.27 -9.75
C SER A 79 -10.16 0.33 -9.57
N ASP A 80 -8.93 0.85 -9.59
CA ASP A 80 -7.71 0.03 -9.68
C ASP A 80 -6.98 -0.07 -8.33
N ILE A 81 -7.34 0.78 -7.37
CA ILE A 81 -6.77 0.77 -6.02
C ILE A 81 -7.62 -0.13 -5.13
N PRO A 82 -7.07 -1.25 -4.61
CA PRO A 82 -7.78 -2.11 -3.67
C PRO A 82 -8.20 -1.33 -2.42
N THR A 83 -9.38 -1.65 -1.88
CA THR A 83 -9.92 -1.02 -0.68
C THR A 83 -9.78 -1.95 0.54
N PRO A 84 -9.83 -1.42 1.78
CA PRO A 84 -9.60 -2.21 3.00
C PRO A 84 -10.44 -3.46 3.12
N ASP A 85 -11.66 -3.37 2.61
CA ASP A 85 -12.79 -4.27 2.76
C ASP A 85 -12.83 -5.34 1.68
N TYR A 86 -11.88 -5.35 0.73
CA TYR A 86 -11.80 -6.40 -0.27
C TYR A 86 -11.58 -7.77 0.37
N ASN A 87 -12.28 -8.77 -0.15
CA ASN A 87 -12.02 -10.18 0.12
C ASN A 87 -10.85 -10.70 -0.74
N LEU A 88 -10.40 -11.93 -0.46
CA LEU A 88 -9.24 -12.51 -1.15
C LEU A 88 -9.38 -12.55 -2.68
N ASP A 89 -10.54 -12.96 -3.21
CA ASP A 89 -10.76 -13.03 -4.67
C ASP A 89 -10.71 -11.66 -5.32
N GLN A 90 -11.26 -10.64 -4.67
CA GLN A 90 -11.21 -9.25 -5.13
C GLN A 90 -9.78 -8.71 -5.13
N LEU A 91 -8.98 -9.03 -4.11
CA LEU A 91 -7.56 -8.67 -4.07
C LEU A 91 -6.78 -9.35 -5.21
N ILE A 92 -6.97 -10.65 -5.39
CA ILE A 92 -6.34 -11.41 -6.48
C ILE A 92 -6.71 -10.82 -7.85
N ALA A 93 -7.99 -10.54 -8.08
CA ALA A 93 -8.46 -9.94 -9.33
C ALA A 93 -7.85 -8.54 -9.57
N ALA A 94 -7.76 -7.71 -8.52
CA ALA A 94 -7.19 -6.37 -8.61
C ALA A 94 -5.69 -6.40 -8.98
N PHE A 95 -4.92 -7.30 -8.37
CA PHE A 95 -3.49 -7.44 -8.69
C PHE A 95 -3.27 -8.09 -10.07
N ASN A 96 -4.06 -9.11 -10.42
CA ASN A 96 -3.99 -9.76 -11.74
C ASN A 96 -4.28 -8.78 -12.90
N LYS A 97 -5.16 -7.79 -12.69
CA LYS A 97 -5.41 -6.72 -13.67
C LYS A 97 -4.12 -5.96 -14.05
N HIS A 98 -3.15 -5.92 -13.14
CA HIS A 98 -1.84 -5.31 -13.32
C HIS A 98 -0.73 -6.35 -13.54
N GLN A 99 -1.09 -7.58 -13.93
CA GLN A 99 -0.13 -8.67 -14.20
C GLN A 99 0.74 -9.02 -12.98
N LEU A 100 0.23 -8.76 -11.78
CA LEU A 100 0.84 -9.18 -10.52
C LEU A 100 0.15 -10.45 -10.05
N SER A 101 0.92 -11.51 -9.83
CA SER A 101 0.40 -12.81 -9.39
C SER A 101 -0.10 -12.75 -7.94
N PRO A 102 -0.90 -13.72 -7.47
CA PRO A 102 -1.25 -13.83 -6.05
C PRO A 102 -0.04 -13.87 -5.11
N ARG A 103 1.09 -14.45 -5.55
CA ARG A 103 2.36 -14.42 -4.78
C ARG A 103 2.93 -13.01 -4.69
N ASP A 104 2.91 -12.26 -5.80
CA ASP A 104 3.35 -10.86 -5.82
C ASP A 104 2.45 -10.00 -4.92
N MET A 105 1.14 -10.22 -4.94
CA MET A 105 0.18 -9.58 -4.05
C MET A 105 0.50 -9.83 -2.58
N THR A 106 0.61 -11.10 -2.18
CA THR A 106 0.88 -11.48 -0.78
C THR A 106 2.23 -10.93 -0.30
N ALA A 107 3.24 -10.89 -1.17
CA ALA A 107 4.52 -10.25 -0.86
C ALA A 107 4.36 -8.72 -0.69
N LEU A 108 3.70 -8.03 -1.64
CA LEU A 108 3.51 -6.57 -1.59
C LEU A 108 2.66 -6.11 -0.41
N SER A 109 1.67 -6.90 0.02
CA SER A 109 0.91 -6.66 1.24
C SER A 109 1.80 -6.64 2.49
N GLY A 110 2.93 -7.34 2.46
CA GLY A 110 3.97 -7.29 3.49
C GLY A 110 4.56 -5.89 3.72
N ALA A 111 4.35 -4.92 2.81
CA ALA A 111 4.68 -3.52 3.06
C ALA A 111 3.95 -2.93 4.29
N HIS A 112 2.83 -3.53 4.71
CA HIS A 112 2.12 -3.19 5.95
C HIS A 112 2.86 -3.64 7.22
N THR A 113 4.06 -4.23 7.16
CA THR A 113 4.93 -4.39 8.34
C THR A 113 5.35 -3.03 8.93
N ILE A 114 5.35 -1.96 8.11
CA ILE A 114 5.66 -0.59 8.56
C ILE A 114 4.47 0.36 8.39
N GLY A 115 4.38 1.35 9.28
CA GLY A 115 3.44 2.46 9.18
C GLY A 115 2.09 2.22 9.88
N TYR A 116 1.13 3.10 9.58
CA TYR A 116 -0.14 3.18 10.30
C TYR A 116 -1.31 3.37 9.34
N SER A 117 -2.49 2.92 9.77
CA SER A 117 -3.77 3.19 9.12
C SER A 117 -4.65 4.07 9.99
N GLN A 118 -5.54 4.83 9.35
CA GLN A 118 -6.57 5.59 10.05
C GLN A 118 -7.76 4.69 10.41
N CYS A 119 -8.39 4.94 11.55
CA CYS A 119 -9.54 4.21 12.09
C CYS A 119 -10.64 3.97 11.06
N LEU A 120 -10.93 4.96 10.20
CA LEU A 120 -11.92 4.82 9.15
C LEU A 120 -11.70 3.63 8.19
N ASN A 121 -10.46 3.13 8.06
CA ASN A 121 -10.14 2.02 7.15
C ASN A 121 -10.24 0.64 7.82
N PHE A 122 -10.19 0.56 9.14
CA PHE A 122 -10.22 -0.72 9.88
C PHE A 122 -11.37 -0.84 10.86
N ARG A 123 -12.17 0.22 11.05
CA ARG A 123 -13.30 0.24 11.98
C ARG A 123 -14.25 -0.93 11.74
N ASP A 124 -14.64 -1.16 10.50
CA ASP A 124 -15.57 -2.24 10.17
C ASP A 124 -15.01 -3.61 10.56
N HIS A 125 -13.73 -3.85 10.24
CA HIS A 125 -13.05 -5.10 10.60
C HIS A 125 -13.02 -5.34 12.12
N ILE A 126 -12.67 -4.33 12.93
CA ILE A 126 -12.58 -4.51 14.39
C ILE A 126 -13.95 -4.63 15.08
N TYR A 127 -15.02 -4.08 14.51
CA TYR A 127 -16.36 -4.11 15.11
C TYR A 127 -17.22 -5.27 14.59
N ASN A 128 -17.14 -5.58 13.31
CA ASN A 128 -18.03 -6.52 12.62
C ASN A 128 -17.31 -7.75 12.04
N GLY A 129 -15.97 -7.74 11.99
CA GLY A 129 -15.17 -8.86 11.49
C GLY A 129 -15.26 -10.09 12.40
N THR A 130 -15.34 -11.26 11.79
CA THR A 130 -15.38 -12.57 12.47
C THR A 130 -14.02 -13.29 12.48
N ASN A 131 -13.07 -12.78 11.69
CA ASN A 131 -11.74 -13.32 11.46
C ASN A 131 -10.64 -12.59 12.25
N ILE A 132 -11.00 -11.83 13.29
CA ILE A 132 -10.06 -11.05 14.12
C ILE A 132 -9.96 -11.59 15.56
N ASP A 133 -8.76 -11.55 16.14
CA ASP A 133 -8.52 -11.84 17.56
C ASP A 133 -9.33 -10.87 18.44
N PRO A 134 -10.25 -11.34 19.32
CA PRO A 134 -11.09 -10.47 20.13
C PRO A 134 -10.31 -9.53 21.07
N VAL A 135 -9.15 -9.98 21.55
CA VAL A 135 -8.28 -9.16 22.41
C VAL A 135 -7.65 -8.03 21.60
N PHE A 136 -7.14 -8.33 20.41
CA PHE A 136 -6.63 -7.32 19.48
C PHE A 136 -7.72 -6.34 19.02
N ALA A 137 -8.91 -6.83 18.68
CA ALA A 137 -10.05 -5.97 18.35
C ALA A 137 -10.36 -5.01 19.50
N THR A 138 -10.41 -5.51 20.74
CA THR A 138 -10.63 -4.69 21.94
C THR A 138 -9.52 -3.65 22.12
N LEU A 139 -8.26 -4.02 21.88
CA LEU A 139 -7.13 -3.08 21.90
C LEU A 139 -7.32 -1.94 20.90
N ARG A 140 -7.73 -2.24 19.65
CA ARG A 140 -7.96 -1.22 18.61
C ARG A 140 -9.19 -0.34 18.89
N LYS A 141 -10.25 -0.90 19.48
CA LYS A 141 -11.47 -0.15 19.86
C LYS A 141 -11.21 0.97 20.89
N ARG A 142 -10.12 0.88 21.67
CA ARG A 142 -9.73 1.94 22.64
C ARG A 142 -9.46 3.29 21.95
N THR A 143 -8.93 3.27 20.73
CA THR A 143 -8.56 4.48 19.99
C THR A 143 -9.39 4.67 18.71
N CYS A 144 -10.31 3.75 18.39
CA CYS A 144 -11.16 3.82 17.20
C CYS A 144 -12.63 3.69 17.60
N PRO A 145 -13.36 4.81 17.77
CA PRO A 145 -14.78 4.80 18.17
C PRO A 145 -15.68 4.08 17.15
N ALA A 146 -16.77 3.48 17.64
CA ALA A 146 -17.71 2.70 16.82
C ALA A 146 -18.49 3.54 15.80
N GLN A 147 -18.86 4.76 16.17
CA GLN A 147 -19.68 5.62 15.33
C GLN A 147 -18.80 6.54 14.48
N ALA A 148 -18.81 6.33 13.16
CA ALA A 148 -18.21 7.28 12.23
C ALA A 148 -19.00 8.61 12.23
N PRO A 149 -18.35 9.77 11.98
CA PRO A 149 -16.93 9.94 11.67
C PRO A 149 -16.04 10.13 12.92
N ASN A 150 -16.54 9.79 14.12
CA ASN A 150 -15.79 10.04 15.35
C ASN A 150 -14.47 9.24 15.37
N GLY A 151 -13.36 9.96 15.58
CA GLY A 151 -12.03 9.39 15.59
C GLY A 151 -11.58 8.79 14.26
N ASP A 152 -12.20 9.13 13.12
CA ASP A 152 -11.83 8.61 11.79
C ASP A 152 -10.32 8.70 11.54
N THR A 153 -9.69 9.81 11.92
CA THR A 153 -8.27 10.10 11.69
C THR A 153 -7.34 9.48 12.74
N ASN A 154 -7.88 8.81 13.77
CA ASN A 154 -7.04 8.17 14.79
C ASN A 154 -6.22 7.05 14.16
N LEU A 155 -4.95 6.98 14.54
CA LEU A 155 -3.99 6.08 13.90
C LEU A 155 -3.80 4.81 14.73
N ALA A 156 -3.65 3.69 14.02
CA ALA A 156 -3.17 2.44 14.59
C ALA A 156 -2.10 1.85 13.67
N PRO A 157 -1.02 1.27 14.22
CA PRO A 157 0.00 0.64 13.40
C PRO A 157 -0.58 -0.58 12.70
N PHE A 158 -0.18 -0.80 11.44
CA PHE A 158 -0.51 -2.02 10.71
C PHE A 158 0.10 -3.25 11.38
N ASP A 159 1.36 -3.14 11.79
CA ASP A 159 2.06 -4.13 12.58
C ASP A 159 2.03 -3.75 14.07
N VAL A 160 1.36 -4.58 14.88
CA VAL A 160 1.26 -4.34 16.32
C VAL A 160 2.55 -4.64 17.08
N GLN A 161 3.50 -5.36 16.47
CA GLN A 161 4.75 -5.76 17.09
C GLN A 161 5.87 -4.76 16.78
N THR A 162 6.05 -4.42 15.49
CA THR A 162 7.24 -3.69 15.02
C THR A 162 6.90 -2.63 13.96
N ALA A 163 6.00 -1.70 14.28
CA ALA A 163 5.46 -0.67 13.36
C ALA A 163 6.46 0.19 12.54
N LEU A 164 7.75 0.19 12.90
CA LEU A 164 8.82 0.95 12.23
C LEU A 164 10.00 0.05 11.80
N VAL A 165 9.83 -1.26 11.75
CA VAL A 165 10.84 -2.20 11.26
C VAL A 165 10.24 -2.97 10.10
N PHE A 166 11.00 -3.08 9.01
CA PHE A 166 10.61 -3.92 7.89
C PHE A 166 11.04 -5.36 8.17
N ASP A 167 10.10 -6.17 8.65
CA ASP A 167 10.34 -7.57 9.00
C ASP A 167 9.14 -8.46 8.65
N ILE A 168 9.09 -9.67 9.23
CA ILE A 168 8.03 -10.65 8.99
C ILE A 168 6.90 -10.63 10.03
N ALA A 169 6.95 -9.73 11.02
CA ALA A 169 5.97 -9.68 12.09
C ALA A 169 4.55 -9.39 11.57
N TYR A 170 4.43 -8.72 10.41
CA TYR A 170 3.18 -8.61 9.66
C TYR A 170 2.53 -9.98 9.44
N TYR A 171 3.26 -10.95 8.90
CA TYR A 171 2.72 -12.30 8.62
C TYR A 171 2.46 -13.09 9.91
N SER A 172 3.29 -12.93 10.94
CA SER A 172 3.05 -13.51 12.27
C SER A 172 1.77 -12.95 12.91
N ASN A 173 1.44 -11.68 12.67
CA ASN A 173 0.16 -11.09 13.09
C ASN A 173 -1.01 -11.76 12.35
N LEU A 174 -0.92 -11.97 11.04
CA LEU A 174 -2.00 -12.61 10.27
C LEU A 174 -2.31 -14.03 10.77
N VAL A 175 -1.27 -14.82 11.05
CA VAL A 175 -1.39 -16.18 11.59
C VAL A 175 -2.11 -16.20 12.94
N THR A 176 -1.98 -15.14 13.73
CA THR A 176 -2.64 -14.98 15.04
C THR A 176 -3.91 -14.14 14.99
N LYS A 177 -4.47 -13.91 13.79
CA LYS A 177 -5.70 -13.12 13.56
C LYS A 177 -5.58 -11.66 14.00
N ARG A 178 -4.38 -11.08 13.88
CA ARG A 178 -4.05 -9.70 14.27
C ARG A 178 -3.76 -8.80 13.06
N GLY A 179 -4.25 -9.15 11.87
CA GLY A 179 -4.27 -8.23 10.73
C GLY A 179 -5.14 -7.01 11.04
N LEU A 180 -4.65 -5.80 10.74
CA LEU A 180 -5.39 -4.58 11.06
C LEU A 180 -6.59 -4.40 10.12
N LEU A 181 -6.36 -4.49 8.81
CA LEU A 181 -7.43 -4.37 7.80
C LEU A 181 -8.10 -5.72 7.54
N ASN A 182 -9.34 -5.67 7.03
CA ASN A 182 -10.01 -6.89 6.54
C ASN A 182 -9.16 -7.56 5.44
N SER A 183 -8.74 -6.79 4.43
CA SER A 183 -7.88 -7.24 3.33
C SER A 183 -6.54 -7.83 3.78
N ASP A 184 -5.99 -7.41 4.93
CA ASP A 184 -4.80 -8.06 5.50
C ASP A 184 -5.16 -9.47 5.98
N GLN A 185 -6.24 -9.57 6.77
CA GLN A 185 -6.63 -10.83 7.38
C GLN A 185 -7.18 -11.84 6.36
N GLU A 186 -7.69 -11.38 5.22
CA GLU A 186 -8.11 -12.21 4.09
C GLU A 186 -6.97 -12.99 3.44
N LEU A 187 -5.71 -12.61 3.66
CA LEU A 187 -4.55 -13.40 3.22
C LEU A 187 -4.35 -14.67 4.06
N PHE A 188 -4.94 -14.74 5.27
CA PHE A 188 -4.86 -15.88 6.19
C PHE A 188 -6.23 -16.13 6.82
N ASN A 189 -7.14 -16.70 6.04
CA ASN A 189 -8.54 -16.92 6.42
C ASN A 189 -9.11 -18.24 5.85
N GLY A 190 -8.29 -19.28 5.72
CA GLY A 190 -8.66 -20.56 5.11
C GLY A 190 -8.60 -20.54 3.57
N GLY A 191 -7.84 -19.60 3.00
CA GLY A 191 -7.78 -19.34 1.56
C GLY A 191 -6.52 -19.88 0.88
N SER A 192 -6.39 -19.56 -0.40
CA SER A 192 -5.26 -20.01 -1.24
C SER A 192 -3.90 -19.44 -0.83
N GLN A 193 -3.88 -18.37 -0.02
CA GLN A 193 -2.65 -17.67 0.39
C GLN A 193 -2.12 -18.12 1.75
N ASP A 194 -2.90 -18.89 2.53
CA ASP A 194 -2.55 -19.29 3.90
C ASP A 194 -1.18 -19.99 4.00
N ALA A 195 -0.90 -20.88 3.05
CA ALA A 195 0.37 -21.62 2.99
C ALA A 195 1.58 -20.71 2.74
N LEU A 196 1.40 -19.65 1.93
CA LEU A 196 2.47 -18.69 1.64
C LEU A 196 2.69 -17.73 2.82
N VAL A 197 1.61 -17.25 3.44
CA VAL A 197 1.67 -16.43 4.66
C VAL A 197 2.40 -17.18 5.78
N SER A 198 2.10 -18.48 5.98
CA SER A 198 2.78 -19.32 6.97
C SER A 198 4.29 -19.45 6.69
N GLN A 199 4.68 -19.53 5.42
CA GLN A 199 6.10 -19.57 5.04
C GLN A 199 6.78 -18.23 5.32
N TYR A 200 6.17 -17.10 4.95
CA TYR A 200 6.75 -15.80 5.25
C TYR A 200 6.86 -15.53 6.75
N ALA A 201 5.89 -15.97 7.56
CA ALA A 201 5.91 -15.84 9.01
C ALA A 201 7.05 -16.60 9.71
N THR A 202 7.77 -17.47 9.00
CA THR A 202 8.88 -18.26 9.54
C THR A 202 10.18 -18.13 8.74
N ASN A 203 10.14 -17.49 7.56
CA ASN A 203 11.27 -17.38 6.66
C ASN A 203 11.43 -15.93 6.14
N PRO A 204 12.17 -15.07 6.86
CA PRO A 204 12.47 -13.70 6.45
C PRO A 204 13.14 -13.59 5.09
N ALA A 205 14.02 -14.54 4.75
CA ALA A 205 14.75 -14.52 3.48
C ALA A 205 13.83 -14.76 2.27
N LEU A 206 12.86 -15.67 2.42
CA LEU A 206 11.86 -15.94 1.38
C LEU A 206 10.98 -14.71 1.15
N PHE A 207 10.47 -14.10 2.23
CA PHE A 207 9.70 -12.86 2.15
C PHE A 207 10.49 -11.75 1.46
N ALA A 208 11.73 -11.49 1.90
CA ALA A 208 12.57 -10.45 1.32
C ALA A 208 12.81 -10.67 -0.18
N THR A 209 13.06 -11.91 -0.60
CA THR A 209 13.28 -12.27 -2.00
C THR A 209 12.05 -12.03 -2.86
N ASP A 210 10.89 -12.51 -2.42
CA ASP A 210 9.63 -12.34 -3.15
C ASP A 210 9.17 -10.87 -3.15
N PHE A 211 9.37 -10.14 -2.04
CA PHE A 211 9.09 -8.71 -1.96
C PHE A 211 9.89 -7.92 -2.98
N VAL A 212 11.20 -8.19 -3.10
CA VAL A 212 12.07 -7.55 -4.09
C VAL A 212 11.61 -7.86 -5.52
N ALA A 213 11.26 -9.12 -5.81
CA ALA A 213 10.76 -9.49 -7.13
C ALA A 213 9.43 -8.76 -7.45
N ALA A 214 8.51 -8.70 -6.50
CA ALA A 214 7.20 -8.10 -6.68
C ALA A 214 7.27 -6.57 -6.78
N ILE A 215 8.08 -5.89 -5.97
CA ILE A 215 8.23 -4.42 -6.02
C ILE A 215 8.90 -3.98 -7.33
N ILE A 216 9.84 -4.77 -7.88
CA ILE A 216 10.43 -4.49 -9.20
C ILE A 216 9.37 -4.62 -10.30
N LYS A 217 8.55 -5.68 -10.28
CA LYS A 217 7.44 -5.84 -11.25
C LYS A 217 6.45 -4.68 -11.17
N MET A 218 6.00 -4.33 -9.97
CA MET A 218 5.09 -3.22 -9.73
C MET A 218 5.69 -1.87 -10.19
N SER A 219 7.00 -1.69 -9.99
CA SER A 219 7.71 -0.48 -10.42
C SER A 219 7.78 -0.34 -11.95
N ASN A 220 7.65 -1.44 -12.69
CA ASN A 220 7.69 -1.44 -14.17
C ASN A 220 6.31 -1.25 -14.83
N LEU A 221 5.25 -1.04 -14.05
CA LEU A 221 3.93 -0.74 -14.59
C LEU A 221 3.95 0.56 -15.38
N SER A 222 3.61 0.46 -16.67
CA SER A 222 3.61 1.60 -17.60
C SER A 222 2.20 2.14 -17.82
N PRO A 223 2.07 3.42 -18.23
CA PRO A 223 0.80 3.93 -18.74
C PRO A 223 0.28 3.05 -19.88
N PRO A 224 -1.05 3.00 -20.10
CA PRO A 224 -1.61 2.33 -21.27
C PRO A 224 -0.96 2.82 -22.57
N PRO A 225 -0.81 1.95 -23.59
CA PRO A 225 -0.28 2.35 -24.89
C PRO A 225 -0.99 3.59 -25.46
N GLY A 226 -0.23 4.47 -26.10
CA GLY A 226 -0.75 5.69 -26.72
C GLY A 226 -0.89 6.89 -25.78
N ILE A 227 -0.60 6.76 -24.49
CA ILE A 227 -0.51 7.93 -23.59
C ILE A 227 0.83 8.64 -23.81
N PRO A 228 0.83 9.94 -24.21
CA PRO A 228 2.06 10.70 -24.33
C PRO A 228 2.77 10.83 -22.98
N THR A 229 4.09 10.75 -23.00
CA THR A 229 4.93 10.86 -21.81
C THR A 229 6.06 11.87 -22.01
N GLU A 230 6.52 12.47 -20.92
CA GLU A 230 7.55 13.51 -20.90
C GLU A 230 8.45 13.40 -19.66
N ILE A 231 9.55 14.16 -19.62
CA ILE A 231 10.27 14.42 -18.38
C ILE A 231 9.78 15.76 -17.87
N ARG A 232 9.03 15.77 -16.75
CA ARG A 232 8.45 17.00 -16.21
C ARG A 232 9.54 17.87 -15.59
N ARG A 233 9.57 19.16 -15.95
CA ARG A 233 10.37 20.17 -15.25
C ARG A 233 9.80 20.51 -13.87
N ASN A 234 8.49 20.34 -13.72
CA ASN A 234 7.79 20.50 -12.45
C ASN A 234 6.80 19.34 -12.29
N CYS A 235 7.02 18.48 -11.29
CA CYS A 235 6.21 17.28 -11.11
C CYS A 235 4.70 17.55 -10.94
N ARG A 236 4.30 18.79 -10.62
CA ARG A 236 2.91 19.20 -10.35
C ARG A 236 2.11 19.57 -11.60
N VAL A 237 2.77 19.82 -12.72
CA VAL A 237 2.14 20.30 -13.95
C VAL A 237 2.77 19.63 -15.17
N VAL A 238 2.00 19.51 -16.24
CA VAL A 238 2.52 19.10 -17.55
C VAL A 238 3.38 20.24 -18.10
N ASN A 239 4.42 19.93 -18.86
CA ASN A 239 5.22 20.97 -19.52
C ASN A 239 4.36 21.75 -20.54
N SER A 240 4.73 23.01 -20.75
CA SER A 240 4.13 23.94 -21.71
C SER A 240 5.18 24.44 -22.68
#